data_AF-A0A3D4AC64-F1
#
_entry.id   AF-A0A3D4AC64-F1
#
_cell.length_a   1.000
_cell.length_b   1.000
_cell.length_c   1.000
_cell.angle_alpha   90.00
_cell.angle_beta   90.00
_cell.angle_gamma   90.00
#
_symmetry.space_group_name_H-M   'P 1'
#
loop_
_entity.id
_entity.type
_entity.pdbx_description
1 polymer ?
#
loop_
_entity_poly.entity_id
_entity_poly.type
_entity_poly.pdbx_seq_one_letter_code
_entity_poly.pdbx_strand_id
1 'polypeptide(L)'
;MKQAAPATHICQVCKKTKSPHDGMIAELIRPSLLEFIKKRMPEWDGKGFICFDDLGEFRKDYVKEVLQDEIGELSALDHEVIESLQQHEILSSDISKQFETKLTFGERLSDRIASFGGSWKFLITFFSILVVWIIINGVLLMIHAFDPYPFILLNLILSCLAAVQAPVIMMSQNRVEARDRLRAENDYKVNLKAELEIRHLHEKIDHLLRGQYNRLFEIQQIQIELLEEIGRKREG
;
A
#
# COMPACT_ATOMS: atom_id res chain seq x y z
N MET A 1 -50.27 4.02 -58.99
CA MET A 1 -49.60 3.33 -57.86
C MET A 1 -50.29 3.80 -56.59
N LYS A 2 -50.98 2.90 -55.87
CA LYS A 2 -51.70 3.24 -54.63
C LYS A 2 -50.67 3.45 -53.52
N GLN A 3 -50.53 4.68 -53.02
CA GLN A 3 -49.77 4.98 -51.80
C GLN A 3 -50.51 4.32 -50.62
N ALA A 4 -49.87 3.34 -49.98
CA ALA A 4 -50.34 2.80 -48.71
C ALA A 4 -50.10 3.85 -47.62
N ALA A 5 -51.10 4.09 -46.77
CA ALA A 5 -51.01 5.01 -45.64
C ALA A 5 -49.83 4.63 -44.72
N PRO A 6 -49.05 5.59 -44.21
CA PRO A 6 -47.96 5.28 -43.29
C PRO A 6 -48.56 4.67 -42.02
N ALA A 7 -48.09 3.48 -41.63
CA ALA A 7 -48.43 2.91 -40.33
C ALA A 7 -48.01 3.91 -39.25
N THR A 8 -48.89 4.25 -38.30
CA THR A 8 -48.56 5.18 -37.21
C THR A 8 -48.49 4.42 -35.89
N HIS A 9 -47.44 4.66 -35.09
CA HIS A 9 -47.30 4.04 -33.77
C HIS A 9 -47.59 5.05 -32.66
N ILE A 10 -48.17 4.59 -31.55
CA ILE A 10 -48.40 5.41 -30.35
C ILE A 10 -47.21 5.25 -29.44
N CYS A 11 -46.58 6.36 -29.07
CA CYS A 11 -45.52 6.35 -28.07
C CYS A 11 -46.09 6.06 -26.69
N GLN A 12 -45.53 5.09 -25.96
CA GLN A 12 -45.98 4.74 -24.61
C GLN A 12 -45.64 5.79 -23.55
N VAL A 13 -44.68 6.67 -23.82
CA VAL A 13 -44.26 7.75 -22.91
C VAL A 13 -45.14 8.99 -23.11
N CYS A 14 -45.05 9.66 -24.27
CA CYS A 14 -45.85 10.87 -24.51
C CYS A 14 -47.30 10.62 -24.96
N LYS A 15 -47.72 9.36 -25.20
CA LYS A 15 -49.06 8.96 -25.69
C LYS A 15 -49.47 9.59 -27.03
N LYS A 16 -48.53 10.20 -27.77
CA LYS A 16 -48.76 10.81 -29.08
C LYS A 16 -48.57 9.79 -30.20
N THR A 17 -49.35 9.92 -31.27
CA THR A 17 -49.13 9.21 -32.54
C THR A 17 -47.91 9.80 -33.24
N LYS A 18 -46.98 8.93 -33.60
CA LYS A 18 -45.70 9.27 -34.22
C LYS A 18 -45.48 8.39 -35.45
N SER A 19 -44.67 8.90 -36.38
CA SER A 19 -44.20 8.12 -37.53
C SER A 19 -43.36 6.93 -37.04
N PRO A 20 -43.36 5.77 -37.72
CA PRO A 20 -42.48 4.66 -37.38
C PRO A 20 -41.00 5.03 -37.45
N HIS A 21 -40.67 6.08 -38.21
CA HIS A 21 -39.32 6.62 -38.32
C HIS A 21 -38.92 7.57 -37.18
N ASP A 22 -39.86 7.99 -36.33
CA ASP A 22 -39.62 8.94 -35.21
C ASP A 22 -39.45 8.25 -33.86
N GLY A 23 -39.10 6.96 -33.86
CA GLY A 23 -38.91 6.20 -32.63
C GLY A 23 -38.48 4.76 -32.90
N MET A 24 -38.48 3.96 -31.84
CA MET A 24 -38.09 2.56 -31.90
C MET A 24 -38.90 1.69 -30.93
N ILE A 25 -38.87 0.38 -31.15
CA ILE A 25 -39.47 -0.60 -30.26
C ILE A 25 -38.59 -0.77 -29.03
N ALA A 26 -39.21 -0.86 -27.86
CA ALA A 26 -38.52 -1.00 -26.57
C ALA A 26 -37.48 -2.12 -26.52
N GLU A 27 -37.71 -3.24 -27.22
CA GLU A 27 -36.79 -4.38 -27.29
C GLU A 27 -35.45 -4.07 -27.98
N LEU A 28 -35.38 -2.99 -28.78
CA LEU A 28 -34.16 -2.52 -29.43
C LEU A 28 -33.35 -1.55 -28.55
N ILE A 29 -33.89 -1.15 -27.39
CA ILE A 29 -33.22 -0.26 -26.44
C ILE A 29 -32.23 -1.06 -25.60
N ARG A 30 -31.06 -0.47 -25.31
CA ARG A 30 -30.05 -1.08 -24.43
C ARG A 30 -30.62 -1.51 -23.07
N PRO A 31 -30.27 -2.70 -22.56
CA PRO A 31 -30.80 -3.21 -21.28
C PRO A 31 -30.60 -2.26 -20.10
N SER A 32 -29.42 -1.63 -19.99
CA SER A 32 -29.05 -0.69 -18.92
C SER A 32 -30.00 0.52 -18.87
N LEU A 33 -30.33 1.07 -20.04
CA LEU A 33 -31.27 2.18 -20.18
C LEU A 33 -32.73 1.71 -20.01
N LEU A 34 -33.05 0.48 -20.41
CA LEU A 34 -34.38 -0.10 -20.28
C LEU A 34 -34.74 -0.35 -18.80
N GLU A 35 -33.79 -0.87 -18.02
CA GLU A 35 -33.90 -0.97 -16.55
C GLU A 35 -34.05 0.40 -15.89
N PHE A 36 -33.30 1.41 -16.35
CA PHE A 36 -33.43 2.78 -15.87
C PHE A 36 -34.82 3.37 -16.16
N ILE A 37 -35.34 3.20 -17.38
CA ILE A 37 -36.67 3.66 -17.78
C ILE A 37 -37.75 2.93 -16.96
N LYS A 38 -37.64 1.61 -16.74
CA LYS A 38 -38.55 0.84 -15.87
C LYS A 38 -38.51 1.30 -14.41
N LYS A 39 -37.32 1.59 -13.87
CA LYS A 39 -37.14 2.14 -12.51
C LYS A 39 -37.85 3.48 -12.36
N ARG A 40 -37.81 4.33 -13.40
CA ARG A 40 -38.44 5.66 -13.42
C ARG A 40 -39.94 5.60 -13.75
N MET A 41 -40.38 4.62 -14.53
CA MET A 41 -41.77 4.43 -14.98
C MET A 41 -42.19 2.95 -14.88
N PRO A 42 -42.71 2.53 -13.71
CA PRO A 42 -43.07 1.13 -13.44
C PRO A 42 -44.24 0.60 -14.29
N GLU A 43 -45.08 1.50 -14.84
CA GLU A 43 -46.24 1.14 -15.67
C GLU A 43 -45.88 0.85 -17.14
N TRP A 44 -44.61 0.97 -17.51
CA TRP A 44 -44.16 0.73 -18.87
C TRP A 44 -43.93 -0.76 -19.13
N ASP A 45 -44.59 -1.31 -20.16
CA ASP A 45 -44.58 -2.75 -20.47
C ASP A 45 -43.26 -3.25 -21.10
N GLY A 46 -42.34 -2.33 -21.42
CA GLY A 46 -41.03 -2.64 -22.00
C GLY A 46 -41.11 -3.30 -23.39
N LYS A 47 -42.26 -3.25 -24.06
CA LYS A 47 -42.49 -3.90 -25.36
C LYS A 47 -43.05 -2.96 -26.43
N GLY A 48 -43.62 -1.82 -26.08
CA GLY A 48 -44.17 -0.91 -27.08
C GLY A 48 -43.18 0.10 -27.66
N PHE A 49 -43.73 1.03 -28.43
CA PHE A 49 -42.97 2.03 -29.17
C PHE A 49 -42.63 3.23 -28.27
N ILE A 50 -41.38 3.69 -28.31
CA ILE A 50 -40.94 4.94 -27.69
C ILE A 50 -40.49 5.91 -28.78
N CYS A 51 -40.87 7.18 -28.66
CA CYS A 51 -40.40 8.20 -29.60
C CYS A 51 -38.99 8.67 -29.22
N PHE A 52 -38.26 9.10 -30.23
CA PHE A 52 -36.87 9.56 -30.11
C PHE A 52 -36.70 10.78 -29.18
N ASP A 53 -37.69 11.66 -29.14
CA ASP A 53 -37.66 12.85 -28.28
C ASP A 53 -37.69 12.45 -26.79
N ASP A 54 -38.61 11.56 -26.41
CA ASP A 54 -38.75 11.06 -25.04
C ASP A 54 -37.55 10.16 -24.64
N LEU A 55 -37.08 9.30 -25.57
CA LEU A 55 -35.92 8.45 -25.33
C LEU A 55 -34.63 9.26 -25.10
N GLY A 56 -34.48 10.38 -25.81
CA GLY A 56 -33.37 11.31 -25.63
C GLY A 56 -33.33 11.96 -24.25
N GLU A 57 -34.48 12.19 -23.62
CA GLU A 57 -34.56 12.76 -22.27
C GLU A 57 -34.18 11.73 -21.21
N PHE A 58 -34.66 10.49 -21.33
CA PHE A 58 -34.23 9.38 -20.47
C PHE A 58 -32.73 9.08 -20.59
N ARG A 59 -32.15 9.16 -21.79
CA ARG A 59 -30.70 9.00 -22.00
C ARG A 59 -29.89 10.06 -21.24
N LYS A 60 -30.33 11.33 -21.25
CA LYS A 60 -29.67 12.43 -20.52
C LYS A 60 -29.73 12.22 -19.01
N ASP A 61 -30.90 11.88 -18.49
CA ASP A 61 -31.08 11.62 -17.07
C ASP A 61 -30.26 10.42 -16.59
N TYR A 62 -30.20 9.35 -17.39
CA TYR A 62 -29.35 8.19 -17.12
C TYR A 62 -27.87 8.56 -17.01
N VAL A 63 -27.34 9.30 -17.99
CA VAL A 63 -25.93 9.73 -17.97
C VAL A 63 -25.64 10.60 -16.75
N LYS A 64 -26.58 11.47 -16.34
CA LYS A 64 -26.41 12.34 -15.18
C LYS A 64 -26.39 11.56 -13.86
N GLU A 65 -27.25 10.56 -13.68
CA GLU A 65 -27.29 9.71 -12.47
C GLU A 65 -26.01 8.87 -12.35
N VAL A 66 -25.56 8.26 -13.46
CA VAL A 66 -24.31 7.48 -13.49
C VAL A 66 -23.08 8.32 -13.10
N LEU A 67 -23.01 9.58 -13.55
CA LEU A 67 -21.91 10.49 -13.20
C LEU A 67 -21.93 10.94 -11.72
N GLN A 68 -23.10 11.01 -11.09
CA GLN A 68 -23.21 11.41 -9.67
C GLN A 68 -22.80 10.29 -8.71
N ASP A 69 -23.11 9.04 -9.05
CA ASP A 69 -22.71 7.88 -8.25
C ASP A 69 -21.17 7.72 -8.16
N GLU A 70 -20.44 8.05 -9.23
CA GLU A 70 -18.96 7.94 -9.28
C GLU A 70 -18.24 8.90 -8.31
N ILE A 71 -18.78 10.10 -8.08
CA ILE A 71 -18.19 11.08 -7.16
C ILE A 71 -18.36 10.62 -5.70
N GLY A 72 -19.44 9.89 -5.40
CA GLY A 72 -19.70 9.33 -4.08
C GLY A 72 -18.77 8.16 -3.71
N GLU A 73 -18.50 7.24 -4.64
CA GLU A 73 -17.62 6.09 -4.42
C GLU A 73 -16.17 6.50 -4.15
N LEU A 74 -15.67 7.53 -4.84
CA LEU A 74 -14.30 8.04 -4.65
C LEU A 74 -14.05 8.59 -3.23
N SER A 75 -15.04 9.28 -2.64
CA SER A 75 -14.90 9.88 -1.30
C SER A 75 -14.85 8.86 -0.17
N ALA A 76 -15.46 7.68 -0.34
CA ALA A 76 -15.47 6.61 0.67
C ALA A 76 -14.12 5.89 0.73
N LEU A 77 -13.48 5.71 -0.44
CA LEU A 77 -12.18 5.05 -0.55
C LEU A 77 -11.06 5.84 0.13
N ASP A 78 -11.08 7.18 0.01
CA ASP A 78 -10.08 8.05 0.66
C ASP A 78 -10.10 7.90 2.20
N HIS A 79 -11.28 7.73 2.80
CA HIS A 79 -11.41 7.55 4.25
C HIS A 79 -10.90 6.18 4.72
N GLU A 80 -11.15 5.12 3.96
CA GLU A 80 -10.67 3.77 4.27
C GLU A 80 -9.13 3.69 4.23
N VAL A 81 -8.51 4.37 3.26
CA VAL A 81 -7.04 4.43 3.16
C VAL A 81 -6.43 5.14 4.37
N ILE A 82 -7.00 6.27 4.82
CA ILE A 82 -6.49 7.02 5.97
C ILE A 82 -6.56 6.18 7.27
N GLU A 83 -7.64 5.43 7.48
CA GLU A 83 -7.80 4.57 8.67
C GLU A 83 -6.77 3.42 8.68
N SER A 84 -6.49 2.82 7.51
CA SER A 84 -5.51 1.73 7.39
C SER A 84 -4.05 2.16 7.63
N LEU A 85 -3.71 3.42 7.31
CA LEU A 85 -2.37 3.98 7.52
C LEU A 85 -2.07 4.23 8.99
N GLN A 86 -3.06 4.68 9.78
CA GLN A 86 -2.90 4.91 11.23
C GLN A 86 -2.63 3.61 11.99
N GLN A 87 -3.18 2.47 11.55
CA GLN A 87 -2.93 1.17 12.19
C GLN A 87 -1.50 0.65 11.97
N HIS A 88 -0.85 0.99 10.85
CA HIS A 88 0.48 0.47 10.51
C HIS A 88 1.62 1.08 11.36
N GLU A 89 1.51 2.33 11.79
CA GLU A 89 2.57 3.01 12.54
C GLU A 89 2.76 2.41 13.95
N ILE A 90 1.68 1.95 14.56
CA ILE A 90 1.64 1.41 15.94
C ILE A 90 2.42 0.08 16.04
N LEU A 91 2.37 -0.77 15.00
CA LEU A 91 2.95 -2.11 15.02
C LEU A 91 4.50 -2.13 15.02
N SER A 92 5.14 -1.13 14.39
CA SER A 92 6.60 -1.07 14.25
C SER A 92 7.34 -0.82 15.58
N SER A 93 6.72 -0.07 16.50
CA SER A 93 7.33 0.36 17.75
C SER A 93 7.42 -0.74 18.82
N ASP A 94 6.57 -1.76 18.73
CA ASP A 94 6.39 -2.78 19.77
C ASP A 94 7.46 -3.88 19.70
N ILE A 95 7.96 -4.18 18.49
CA ILE A 95 8.95 -5.23 18.24
C ILE A 95 10.28 -4.91 18.93
N SER A 96 10.75 -3.66 18.86
CA SER A 96 12.01 -3.25 19.50
C SER A 96 11.95 -3.33 21.03
N LYS A 97 10.79 -3.08 21.63
CA LYS A 97 10.60 -3.16 23.09
C LYS A 97 10.61 -4.59 23.61
N GLN A 98 10.08 -5.56 22.86
CA GLN A 98 10.07 -6.96 23.29
C GLN A 98 11.47 -7.58 23.43
N PHE A 99 12.48 -7.06 22.72
CA PHE A 99 13.86 -7.57 22.78
C PHE A 99 14.63 -7.12 24.02
N GLU A 100 14.45 -5.87 24.46
CA GLU A 100 15.15 -5.32 25.64
C GLU A 100 14.73 -6.04 26.94
N THR A 101 13.49 -6.51 27.04
CA THR A 101 12.92 -7.06 28.28
C THR A 101 13.45 -8.44 28.66
N LYS A 102 14.18 -9.13 27.78
CA LYS A 102 14.62 -10.54 28.00
C LYS A 102 16.09 -10.73 28.43
N LEU A 103 16.88 -9.66 28.56
CA LEU A 103 18.31 -9.79 28.87
C LEU A 103 18.58 -10.25 30.29
N THR A 104 19.36 -11.31 30.45
CA THR A 104 19.86 -11.80 31.74
C THR A 104 20.95 -10.88 32.31
N PHE A 105 21.27 -11.03 33.61
CA PHE A 105 22.28 -10.21 34.27
C PHE A 105 23.68 -10.35 33.63
N GLY A 106 24.09 -11.59 33.33
CA GLY A 106 25.38 -11.86 32.69
C GLY A 106 25.49 -11.24 31.30
N GLU A 107 24.41 -11.30 30.52
CA GLU A 107 24.35 -10.66 29.21
C GLU A 107 24.50 -9.14 29.31
N ARG A 108 23.75 -8.49 30.22
CA ARG A 108 23.85 -7.04 30.45
C ARG A 108 25.27 -6.61 30.85
N LEU A 109 25.95 -7.43 31.66
CA LEU A 109 27.32 -7.17 32.06
C LEU A 109 28.29 -7.30 30.87
N SER A 110 28.16 -8.36 30.06
CA SER A 110 29.00 -8.56 28.88
C SER A 110 28.87 -7.42 27.86
N ASP A 111 27.66 -6.90 27.61
CA ASP A 111 27.49 -5.76 26.69
C ASP A 111 28.08 -4.47 27.24
N ARG A 112 27.99 -4.25 28.56
CA ARG A 112 28.63 -3.09 29.19
C ARG A 112 30.14 -3.19 29.12
N ILE A 113 30.71 -4.38 29.32
CA ILE A 113 32.15 -4.62 29.21
C ILE A 113 32.61 -4.47 27.75
N ALA A 114 31.88 -5.04 26.79
CA ALA A 114 32.21 -4.94 25.36
C ALA A 114 32.13 -3.49 24.84
N SER A 115 31.08 -2.75 25.21
CA SER A 115 30.92 -1.34 24.83
C SER A 115 31.96 -0.42 25.48
N PHE A 116 32.36 -0.71 26.73
CA PHE A 116 33.44 0.02 27.39
C PHE A 116 34.81 -0.30 26.78
N GLY A 117 35.09 -1.59 26.54
CA GLY A 117 36.33 -2.06 25.93
C GLY A 117 36.53 -1.61 24.48
N GLY A 118 35.44 -1.36 23.74
CA GLY A 118 35.45 -0.84 22.37
C GLY A 118 35.62 0.69 22.26
N SER A 119 35.74 1.41 23.39
CA SER A 119 35.86 2.87 23.40
C SER A 119 37.29 3.35 23.10
N TRP A 120 37.42 4.34 22.22
CA TRP A 120 38.69 5.03 21.96
C TRP A 120 39.32 5.62 23.23
N LYS A 121 38.50 6.09 24.18
CA LYS A 121 38.99 6.65 25.46
C LYS A 121 39.60 5.57 26.35
N PHE A 122 39.03 4.36 26.35
CA PHE A 122 39.55 3.23 27.09
C PHE A 122 40.90 2.78 26.52
N LEU A 123 40.99 2.65 25.20
CA LEU A 123 42.23 2.23 24.52
C LEU A 123 43.40 3.19 24.81
N ILE A 124 43.17 4.50 24.71
CA ILE A 124 44.20 5.52 25.00
C ILE A 124 44.62 5.47 26.46
N THR A 125 43.66 5.42 27.40
CA THR A 125 43.95 5.39 28.85
C THR A 125 44.71 4.12 29.23
N PHE A 126 44.29 2.96 28.72
CA PHE A 126 44.94 1.67 28.96
C PHE A 126 46.37 1.67 28.43
N PHE A 127 46.60 2.19 27.22
CA PHE A 127 47.93 2.33 26.65
C PHE A 127 48.82 3.28 27.47
N SER A 128 48.30 4.42 27.92
CA SER A 128 49.04 5.34 28.79
C SER A 128 49.45 4.69 30.11
N ILE A 129 48.57 3.90 30.74
CA ILE A 129 48.90 3.15 31.97
C ILE A 129 50.05 2.17 31.72
N LEU A 130 50.03 1.44 30.60
CA LEU A 130 51.12 0.52 30.23
C LEU A 130 52.46 1.25 30.06
N VAL A 131 52.46 2.38 29.36
CA VAL A 131 53.66 3.20 29.17
C VAL A 131 54.19 3.70 30.52
N VAL A 132 53.32 4.20 31.39
CA VAL A 132 53.69 4.65 32.74
C VAL A 132 54.27 3.50 33.57
N TRP A 133 53.67 2.31 33.52
CA TRP A 133 54.15 1.12 34.23
C TRP A 133 55.58 0.72 33.78
N ILE A 134 55.83 0.73 32.47
CA ILE A 134 57.13 0.42 31.88
C ILE A 134 58.17 1.46 32.30
N ILE A 135 57.84 2.76 32.28
CA ILE A 135 58.77 3.83 32.69
C ILE A 135 59.14 3.70 34.17
N ILE A 136 58.15 3.48 35.04
CA ILE A 136 58.36 3.37 36.50
C ILE A 136 59.25 2.17 36.83
N ASN A 137 58.95 0.98 36.28
CA ASN A 137 59.71 -0.23 36.59
C ASN A 137 61.03 -0.35 35.82
N GLY A 138 61.12 0.21 34.61
CA GLY A 138 62.31 0.12 33.76
C GLY A 138 63.36 1.20 34.04
N VAL A 139 62.96 2.42 34.39
CA VAL A 139 63.88 3.57 34.54
C VAL A 139 63.97 4.04 35.99
N LEU A 140 62.84 4.13 36.69
CA LEU A 140 62.76 4.79 38.00
C LEU A 140 63.19 3.90 39.18
N LEU A 141 62.97 2.59 39.07
CA LEU A 141 63.20 1.61 40.13
C LEU A 141 64.31 0.60 39.82
N MET A 142 65.35 0.97 39.05
CA MET A 142 66.41 0.03 38.62
C MET A 142 67.06 -0.81 39.75
N ILE A 143 67.06 -0.34 41.00
CA ILE A 143 67.69 -1.04 42.14
C ILE A 143 66.68 -1.90 42.94
N HIS A 144 65.38 -1.58 42.91
CA HIS A 144 64.30 -2.28 43.62
C HIS A 144 63.05 -2.41 42.74
N ALA A 145 63.21 -2.86 41.50
CA ALA A 145 62.11 -2.96 40.55
C ALA A 145 61.10 -4.00 41.03
N PHE A 146 59.82 -3.61 41.07
CA PHE A 146 58.72 -4.51 41.41
C PHE A 146 58.45 -5.52 40.27
N ASP A 147 58.62 -5.08 39.02
CA ASP A 147 58.53 -5.92 37.82
C ASP A 147 59.72 -5.64 36.88
N PRO A 148 60.93 -6.20 37.15
CA PRO A 148 62.12 -5.96 36.33
C PRO A 148 61.95 -6.52 34.91
N TYR A 149 62.66 -5.91 33.95
CA TYR A 149 62.72 -6.41 32.57
C TYR A 149 63.14 -7.90 32.59
N PRO A 150 62.33 -8.83 32.04
CA PRO A 150 61.38 -8.68 30.92
C PRO A 150 59.87 -8.53 31.26
N PHE A 151 59.50 -7.96 32.42
CA PHE A 151 58.11 -7.64 32.83
C PHE A 151 57.16 -8.86 32.91
N ILE A 152 57.50 -9.85 33.73
CA ILE A 152 56.75 -11.11 33.83
C ILE A 152 55.34 -10.89 34.41
N LEU A 153 55.22 -10.00 35.41
CA LEU A 153 53.94 -9.75 36.05
C LEU A 153 52.97 -9.04 35.10
N LEU A 154 53.45 -8.03 34.38
CA LEU A 154 52.66 -7.33 33.37
C LEU A 154 52.17 -8.29 32.28
N ASN A 155 53.05 -9.15 31.78
CA ASN A 155 52.70 -10.16 30.77
C ASN A 155 51.65 -11.15 31.27
N LEU A 156 51.72 -11.57 32.53
CA LEU A 156 50.73 -12.46 33.13
C LEU A 156 49.35 -11.79 33.21
N ILE A 157 49.30 -10.54 33.67
CA ILE A 157 48.05 -9.77 33.80
C ILE A 157 47.42 -9.53 32.42
N LEU A 158 48.21 -9.09 31.45
CA LEU A 158 47.73 -8.87 30.07
C LEU A 158 47.20 -10.16 29.44
N SER A 159 47.89 -11.28 29.64
CA SER A 159 47.45 -12.59 29.12
C SER A 159 46.12 -13.03 29.75
N CYS A 160 45.97 -12.85 31.07
CA CYS A 160 44.72 -13.16 31.77
C CYS A 160 43.56 -12.25 31.31
N LEU A 161 43.82 -10.95 31.15
CA LEU A 161 42.85 -9.99 30.62
C LEU A 161 42.39 -10.38 29.22
N ALA A 162 43.33 -10.69 28.31
CA ALA A 162 43.01 -11.09 26.94
C ALA A 162 42.19 -12.39 26.90
N ALA A 163 42.55 -13.38 27.74
CA ALA A 163 41.85 -14.66 27.82
C ALA A 163 40.38 -14.51 28.26
N VAL A 164 40.08 -13.59 29.19
CA VAL A 164 38.71 -13.29 29.62
C VAL A 164 37.98 -12.40 28.61
N GLN A 165 38.69 -11.51 27.94
CA GLN A 165 38.11 -10.56 26.99
C GLN A 165 37.56 -11.24 25.73
N ALA A 166 38.26 -12.23 25.17
CA ALA A 166 37.85 -12.88 23.92
C ALA A 166 36.47 -13.55 24.00
N PRO A 167 36.13 -14.36 25.02
CA PRO A 167 34.78 -14.91 25.20
C PRO A 167 33.71 -13.84 25.44
N VAL A 168 34.02 -12.77 26.19
CA VAL A 168 33.06 -11.69 26.45
C VAL A 168 32.72 -10.95 25.15
N ILE A 169 33.72 -10.65 24.33
CA ILE A 169 33.52 -10.07 23.00
C ILE A 169 32.68 -11.01 22.13
N MET A 170 33.04 -12.30 22.08
CA MET A 170 32.32 -13.30 21.28
C MET A 170 30.86 -13.46 21.74
N MET A 171 30.59 -13.44 23.04
CA MET A 171 29.23 -13.50 23.58
C MET A 171 28.40 -12.26 23.21
N SER A 172 29.02 -11.06 23.21
CA SER A 172 28.34 -9.83 22.77
C SER A 172 28.09 -9.85 21.25
N GLN A 173 29.07 -10.30 20.47
CA GLN A 173 28.96 -10.45 19.01
C GLN A 173 27.87 -11.44 18.60
N ASN A 174 27.88 -12.67 19.15
CA ASN A 174 26.84 -13.68 18.90
C ASN A 174 25.44 -13.13 19.17
N ARG A 175 25.29 -12.28 20.19
CA ARG A 175 24.00 -11.66 20.51
C ARG A 175 23.60 -10.57 19.52
N VAL A 176 24.53 -9.73 19.10
CA VAL A 176 24.28 -8.73 18.04
C VAL A 176 23.87 -9.42 16.75
N GLU A 177 24.58 -10.48 16.34
CA GLU A 177 24.24 -11.28 15.16
C GLU A 177 22.86 -11.93 15.26
N ALA A 178 22.52 -12.50 16.42
CA ALA A 178 21.19 -13.08 16.63
C ALA A 178 20.08 -12.02 16.52
N ARG A 179 20.30 -10.82 17.06
CA ARG A 179 19.36 -9.70 16.94
C ARG A 179 19.25 -9.23 15.50
N ASP A 180 20.36 -9.10 14.79
CA ASP A 180 20.38 -8.62 13.41
C ASP A 180 19.75 -9.65 12.46
N ARG A 181 19.91 -10.95 12.71
CA ARG A 181 19.19 -12.01 11.97
C ARG A 181 17.68 -11.88 12.15
N LEU A 182 17.21 -11.71 13.38
CA LEU A 182 15.77 -11.56 13.66
C LEU A 182 15.18 -10.29 13.05
N ARG A 183 15.93 -9.18 13.07
CA ARG A 183 15.56 -7.95 12.36
C ARG A 183 15.45 -8.18 10.87
N ALA A 184 16.45 -8.81 10.25
CA ALA A 184 16.43 -9.13 8.82
C ALA A 184 15.26 -10.05 8.43
N GLU A 185 14.94 -11.06 9.24
CA GLU A 185 13.76 -11.92 9.03
C GLU A 185 12.45 -11.14 9.12
N ASN A 186 12.35 -10.20 10.06
CA ASN A 186 11.17 -9.36 10.20
C ASN A 186 11.03 -8.37 9.03
N ASP A 187 12.12 -7.70 8.64
CA ASP A 187 12.15 -6.78 7.51
C ASP A 187 11.77 -7.51 6.21
N TYR A 188 12.26 -8.75 6.03
CA TYR A 188 11.86 -9.61 4.93
C TYR A 188 10.35 -9.89 4.91
N LYS A 189 9.77 -10.25 6.06
CA LYS A 189 8.32 -10.50 6.18
C LYS A 189 7.48 -9.25 5.89
N VAL A 190 7.92 -8.08 6.38
CA VAL A 190 7.26 -6.80 6.11
C VAL A 190 7.31 -6.47 4.62
N ASN A 191 8.46 -6.65 3.98
CA ASN A 191 8.60 -6.41 2.54
C ASN A 191 7.72 -7.35 1.72
N LEU A 192 7.70 -8.65 2.03
CA LEU A 192 6.82 -9.62 1.37
C LEU A 192 5.34 -9.25 1.54
N LYS A 193 4.94 -8.80 2.74
CA LYS A 193 3.57 -8.34 3.00
C LYS A 193 3.23 -7.11 2.16
N ALA A 194 4.13 -6.13 2.10
CA ALA A 194 3.96 -4.94 1.28
C ALA A 194 3.85 -5.28 -0.22
N GLU A 195 4.65 -6.22 -0.73
CA GLU A 195 4.55 -6.69 -2.12
C GLU A 195 3.16 -7.31 -2.40
N LEU A 196 2.64 -8.14 -1.50
CA LEU A 196 1.32 -8.74 -1.63
C LEU A 196 0.20 -7.70 -1.57
N GLU A 197 0.29 -6.73 -0.66
CA GLU A 197 -0.67 -5.62 -0.56
C GLU A 197 -0.68 -4.77 -1.84
N ILE A 198 0.50 -4.45 -2.39
CA ILE A 198 0.61 -3.72 -3.68
C ILE A 198 -0.03 -4.53 -4.81
N ARG A 199 0.24 -5.85 -4.89
CA ARG A 199 -0.36 -6.72 -5.91
C ARG A 199 -1.88 -6.74 -5.81
N HIS A 200 -2.41 -6.84 -4.60
CA HIS A 200 -3.85 -6.83 -4.36
C HIS A 200 -4.48 -5.47 -4.70
N LEU A 201 -3.81 -4.35 -4.39
CA LEU A 201 -4.25 -3.02 -4.83
C LEU A 201 -4.25 -2.92 -6.36
N HIS A 202 -3.25 -3.47 -7.05
CA HIS A 202 -3.19 -3.50 -8.51
C HIS A 202 -4.37 -4.26 -9.11
N GLU A 203 -4.70 -5.43 -8.57
CA GLU A 203 -5.87 -6.22 -9.00
C GLU A 203 -7.19 -5.46 -8.80
N LYS A 204 -7.35 -4.75 -7.68
CA LYS A 204 -8.52 -3.90 -7.43
C LYS A 204 -8.60 -2.72 -8.41
N ILE A 205 -7.49 -2.04 -8.67
CA ILE A 205 -7.42 -0.94 -9.65
C ILE A 205 -7.79 -1.45 -11.03
N ASP A 206 -7.25 -2.59 -11.46
CA ASP A 206 -7.60 -3.21 -12.74
C ASP A 206 -9.08 -3.55 -12.84
N HIS A 207 -9.67 -4.08 -11.76
CA HIS A 207 -11.11 -4.36 -11.70
C HIS A 207 -11.94 -3.08 -11.86
N LEU A 208 -11.60 -2.01 -11.14
CA LEU A 208 -12.28 -0.71 -11.24
C LEU A 208 -12.14 -0.10 -12.64
N LEU A 209 -10.92 -0.10 -13.20
CA LEU A 209 -10.65 0.41 -14.54
C LEU A 209 -11.46 -0.33 -15.61
N ARG A 210 -11.60 -1.65 -15.51
CA ARG A 210 -12.47 -2.43 -16.42
C ARG A 210 -13.92 -1.99 -16.34
N GLY A 211 -14.43 -1.74 -15.13
CA GLY A 211 -15.78 -1.18 -14.92
C GLY A 211 -15.95 0.18 -15.61
N GLN A 212 -14.99 1.08 -15.41
CA GLN A 212 -14.94 2.41 -16.02
C GLN A 212 -14.89 2.34 -17.55
N TYR A 213 -14.06 1.47 -18.13
CA TYR A 213 -13.98 1.28 -19.59
C TYR A 213 -15.29 0.77 -20.19
N ASN A 214 -15.96 -0.17 -19.53
CA ASN A 214 -17.26 -0.67 -20.00
C ASN A 214 -18.30 0.46 -20.04
N ARG A 215 -18.36 1.30 -18.99
CA ARG A 215 -19.27 2.46 -18.93
C ARG A 215 -18.95 3.49 -20.00
N LEU A 216 -17.67 3.81 -20.21
CA LEU A 216 -17.24 4.73 -21.27
C LEU A 216 -17.67 4.22 -22.65
N PHE A 217 -17.54 2.91 -22.89
CA PHE A 217 -17.99 2.28 -24.13
C PHE A 217 -19.51 2.35 -24.29
N GLU A 218 -20.29 2.16 -23.21
CA GLU A 218 -21.75 2.37 -23.24
C GLU A 218 -22.11 3.81 -23.63
N ILE A 219 -21.47 4.81 -23.01
CA ILE A 219 -21.71 6.22 -23.31
C ILE A 219 -21.37 6.53 -24.77
N GLN A 220 -20.22 6.05 -25.27
CA GLN A 220 -19.83 6.24 -26.67
C GLN A 220 -20.84 5.64 -27.64
N GLN A 221 -21.34 4.44 -27.35
CA GLN A 221 -22.35 3.78 -28.17
C GLN A 221 -23.67 4.57 -28.20
N ILE A 222 -24.11 5.09 -27.05
CA ILE A 222 -25.29 5.96 -26.98
C ILE A 222 -25.09 7.23 -27.82
N GLN A 223 -23.89 7.82 -27.81
CA GLN A 223 -23.59 9.00 -28.63
C GLN A 223 -23.65 8.69 -30.15
N ILE A 224 -23.14 7.53 -30.58
CA ILE A 224 -23.21 7.09 -31.99
C ILE A 224 -24.66 6.88 -32.41
N GLU A 225 -25.46 6.16 -31.60
CA GLU A 225 -26.90 5.98 -31.86
C GLU A 225 -27.61 7.33 -32.02
N LEU A 226 -27.31 8.31 -31.15
CA LEU A 226 -27.88 9.65 -31.21
C LEU A 226 -27.51 10.38 -32.51
N LEU A 227 -26.25 10.26 -32.96
CA LEU A 227 -25.77 10.87 -34.20
C LEU A 227 -26.43 10.25 -35.44
N GLU A 228 -26.60 8.93 -35.48
CA GLU A 228 -27.31 8.23 -36.55
C GLU A 228 -28.79 8.64 -36.62
N GLU A 229 -29.39 8.88 -35.47
CA GLU A 229 -30.78 9.32 -35.34
C GLU A 229 -30.97 10.76 -35.84
N ILE A 230 -30.05 11.66 -35.49
CA ILE A 230 -29.99 13.04 -36.02
C ILE A 230 -29.75 13.03 -37.54
N GLY A 231 -28.86 12.13 -38.01
CA GLY A 231 -28.63 11.92 -39.44
C GLY A 231 -29.91 11.51 -40.17
N ARG A 232 -30.63 10.50 -39.65
CA ARG A 232 -31.93 10.05 -40.19
C ARG A 232 -32.99 11.15 -40.18
N LYS A 233 -33.08 11.96 -39.12
CA LYS A 233 -34.01 13.11 -39.05
C LYS A 233 -33.68 14.24 -40.04
N ARG A 234 -32.43 14.34 -40.54
CA ARG A 234 -32.05 15.32 -41.58
C ARG A 234 -32.31 14.82 -43.00
N GLU A 235 -32.39 13.51 -43.20
CA GLU A 235 -32.59 12.87 -44.50
C GLU A 235 -34.07 12.59 -44.84
N GLY A 236 -34.97 12.65 -43.85
CA GLY A 236 -36.43 12.56 -44.01
C GLY A 236 -37.13 13.91 -43.98
#